data_AF-A0AAW5TQS1-F1
#
_entry.id   AF-A0AAW5TQS1-F1
#
_cell.length_a   1.000
_cell.length_b   1.000
_cell.length_c   1.000
_cell.angle_alpha   90.00
_cell.angle_beta   90.00
_cell.angle_gamma   90.00
#
_symmetry.space_group_name_H-M   'P 1'
#
loop_
_entity.id
_entity.type
_entity.pdbx_description
1 polymer ?
#
loop_
_entity_poly.entity_id
_entity_poly.type
_entity_poly.pdbx_seq_one_letter_code
_entity_poly.pdbx_strand_id
1 'polypeptide(L)'
;MLSTDEFNSEKGKQAFQDYDTRKYVLESIRYVDLVVPEQSWEDKSLYIDMFDVDIFVMGADWKGKFDFLKEEFPNLKIMYFPRGKVSSTNIKKEIGKLYSTKDE
;
A
#
# COMPACT_ATOMS: atom_id res chain seq x y z
N MET A 1 -2.20 -1.99 6.64
CA MET A 1 -2.93 -0.76 6.25
C MET A 1 -3.19 -0.79 4.75
N LEU A 2 -4.44 -0.54 4.34
CA LEU A 2 -4.85 -0.47 2.94
C LEU A 2 -5.61 0.84 2.71
N SER A 3 -5.14 1.65 1.77
CA SER A 3 -5.78 2.93 1.46
C SER A 3 -7.22 2.75 0.98
N THR A 4 -8.15 3.55 1.51
CA THR A 4 -9.51 3.65 0.98
C THR A 4 -9.52 4.27 -0.43
N ASP A 5 -10.65 4.20 -1.11
CA ASP A 5 -10.76 4.77 -2.46
C ASP A 5 -10.70 6.31 -2.43
N GLU A 6 -11.24 6.91 -1.37
CA GLU A 6 -11.18 8.34 -1.09
C GLU A 6 -9.73 8.78 -0.87
N PHE A 7 -9.00 8.12 0.03
CA PHE A 7 -7.61 8.46 0.30
C PHE A 7 -6.70 8.21 -0.90
N ASN A 8 -6.97 7.17 -1.70
CA ASN A 8 -6.27 6.97 -2.97
C ASN A 8 -6.47 8.15 -3.91
N SER A 9 -7.71 8.66 -4.01
CA SER A 9 -8.06 9.79 -4.87
C SER A 9 -7.33 11.06 -4.45
N GLU A 10 -7.22 11.33 -3.14
CA GLU A 10 -6.42 12.45 -2.62
C GLU A 10 -4.93 12.37 -2.99
N LYS A 11 -4.39 11.15 -3.11
CA LYS A 11 -3.02 10.91 -3.57
C LYS A 11 -2.87 10.98 -5.10
N GLY A 12 -3.92 11.38 -5.82
CA GLY A 12 -3.94 11.40 -7.28
C GLY A 12 -3.90 10.00 -7.90
N LYS A 13 -4.39 8.99 -7.19
CA LYS A 13 -4.42 7.60 -7.65
C LYS A 13 -5.85 7.07 -7.69
N GLN A 14 -6.17 6.35 -8.75
CA GLN A 14 -7.42 5.60 -8.83
C GLN A 14 -7.11 4.10 -8.92
N ALA A 15 -7.56 3.35 -7.93
CA ALA A 15 -7.48 1.89 -7.97
C ALA A 15 -8.46 1.34 -9.02
N PHE A 16 -8.12 0.19 -9.62
CA PHE A 16 -9.02 -0.47 -10.58
C PHE A 16 -10.14 -1.23 -9.86
N GLN A 17 -9.83 -1.79 -8.69
CA GLN A 17 -10.76 -2.47 -7.80
C GLN A 17 -11.09 -1.53 -6.64
N ASP A 18 -12.34 -1.56 -6.18
CA ASP A 18 -12.78 -0.86 -4.97
C ASP A 18 -12.04 -1.37 -3.72
N TYR A 19 -12.18 -0.62 -2.63
CA TYR A 19 -11.55 -0.94 -1.36
C TYR A 19 -11.90 -2.34 -0.87
N ASP A 20 -13.17 -2.74 -0.89
CA ASP A 20 -13.63 -4.02 -0.34
C ASP A 20 -13.06 -5.21 -1.13
N THR A 21 -13.03 -5.12 -2.46
CA THR A 21 -12.40 -6.13 -3.30
C THR A 21 -10.90 -6.23 -3.03
N ARG A 22 -10.20 -5.09 -2.92
CA ARG A 22 -8.76 -5.08 -2.61
C ARG A 22 -8.48 -5.64 -1.21
N LYS A 23 -9.33 -5.31 -0.24
CA LYS A 23 -9.25 -5.81 1.13
C LYS A 23 -9.40 -7.33 1.14
N TYR A 24 -10.46 -7.85 0.51
CA TYR A 24 -10.71 -9.29 0.38
C TYR A 24 -9.51 -10.04 -0.23
N VAL A 25 -8.92 -9.50 -1.31
CA VAL A 25 -7.73 -10.09 -1.92
C VAL A 25 -6.55 -10.13 -0.94
N LEU A 26 -6.29 -9.05 -0.18
CA LEU A 26 -5.20 -9.01 0.78
C LEU A 26 -5.42 -9.97 1.97
N GLU A 27 -6.65 -10.05 2.49
CA GLU A 27 -7.02 -10.98 3.56
C GLU A 27 -6.87 -12.45 3.14
N SER A 28 -6.88 -12.75 1.85
CA SER A 28 -6.63 -14.10 1.31
C SER A 28 -5.15 -14.49 1.25
N ILE A 29 -4.22 -13.55 1.51
CA ILE A 29 -2.77 -13.79 1.42
C ILE A 29 -2.29 -14.46 2.71
N ARG A 30 -1.58 -15.59 2.57
CA ARG A 30 -1.05 -16.41 3.69
C ARG A 30 -0.34 -15.63 4.81
N TYR A 31 0.32 -14.52 4.47
CA TYR A 31 1.17 -13.74 5.38
C TYR A 31 0.46 -12.50 5.94
N VAL A 32 -0.85 -12.36 5.74
CA VAL A 32 -1.64 -11.21 6.19
C VAL A 32 -2.60 -11.67 7.28
N ASP A 33 -2.38 -11.22 8.51
CA ASP A 33 -3.28 -11.50 9.64
C ASP A 33 -4.43 -10.49 9.74
N LEU A 34 -4.18 -9.22 9.39
CA LEU A 34 -5.15 -8.14 9.52
C LEU A 34 -4.97 -7.07 8.43
N VAL A 35 -6.09 -6.62 7.88
CA VAL A 35 -6.17 -5.46 6.97
C VAL A 35 -7.04 -4.38 7.58
N VAL A 36 -6.43 -3.21 7.84
CA VAL A 36 -7.13 -2.03 8.35
C VAL A 36 -7.24 -0.93 7.27
N PRO A 37 -8.34 -0.15 7.23
CA PRO A 37 -8.51 0.95 6.31
C PRO A 37 -7.54 2.10 6.65
N GLU A 38 -6.91 2.66 5.63
CA GLU A 38 -6.08 3.86 5.72
C GLU A 38 -6.82 4.98 4.98
N GLN A 39 -7.37 5.91 5.76
CA GLN A 39 -8.16 7.05 5.32
C GLN A 39 -7.31 8.32 5.25
N SER A 40 -6.20 8.38 5.98
CA SER A 40 -5.29 9.53 5.99
C SER A 40 -3.81 9.15 6.17
N TRP A 41 -2.93 10.15 6.24
CA TRP A 41 -1.52 9.93 6.57
C TRP A 41 -1.32 9.66 8.07
N GLU A 42 -2.14 10.30 8.90
CA GLU A 42 -2.12 10.30 10.36
C GLU A 42 -2.53 8.93 10.94
N ASP A 43 -3.34 8.18 10.20
CA ASP A 43 -3.74 6.81 10.57
C ASP A 43 -2.55 5.88 10.84
N LYS A 44 -1.37 6.16 10.27
CA LYS A 44 -0.17 5.36 10.55
C LYS A 44 0.22 5.42 12.02
N SER A 45 0.32 6.63 12.58
CA SER A 45 0.66 6.80 14.00
C SER A 45 -0.42 6.17 14.87
N LEU A 46 -1.70 6.37 14.53
CA LEU A 46 -2.83 5.76 15.25
C LEU A 46 -2.73 4.22 15.28
N TYR A 47 -2.49 3.57 14.14
CA TYR A 47 -2.40 2.12 14.09
C TYR A 47 -1.11 1.56 14.69
N ILE A 48 -0.01 2.32 14.63
CA ILE A 48 1.24 1.94 15.29
C ILE A 48 1.05 1.88 16.80
N ASP A 49 0.40 2.90 17.37
CA ASP A 49 0.09 2.97 18.80
C ASP A 49 -0.94 1.88 19.20
N MET A 50 -2.07 1.82 18.49
CA MET A 50 -3.17 0.93 18.85
C MET A 50 -2.82 -0.57 18.78
N PHE A 51 -1.90 -0.95 17.89
CA PHE A 51 -1.50 -2.36 17.71
C PHE A 51 -0.11 -2.67 18.24
N ASP A 52 0.52 -1.76 19.00
CA ASP A 52 1.87 -1.92 19.54
C ASP A 52 2.88 -2.40 18.46
N VAL A 53 2.91 -1.71 17.32
CA VAL A 53 3.69 -2.14 16.16
C VAL A 53 5.19 -2.02 16.44
N ASP A 54 5.91 -3.15 16.42
CA ASP A 54 7.38 -3.17 16.56
C ASP A 54 8.13 -2.76 15.28
N ILE A 55 7.60 -3.12 14.10
CA ILE A 55 8.26 -2.97 12.80
C ILE A 55 7.31 -2.36 11.78
N PHE A 56 7.66 -1.19 11.25
CA PHE A 56 6.98 -0.54 10.14
C PHE A 56 7.77 -0.74 8.84
N VAL A 57 7.11 -1.30 7.82
CA VAL A 57 7.76 -1.69 6.56
C VAL A 57 7.13 -0.94 5.39
N MET A 58 7.98 -0.35 4.53
CA MET A 58 7.56 0.30 3.28
C MET A 58 8.47 -0.05 2.10
N GLY A 59 8.02 0.24 0.88
CA GLY A 59 8.87 0.15 -0.30
C GLY A 59 9.97 1.22 -0.30
N ALA A 60 11.11 0.93 -0.93
CA ALA A 60 12.28 1.82 -1.00
C ALA A 60 12.00 3.18 -1.65
N ASP A 61 10.95 3.28 -2.46
CA ASP A 61 10.49 4.55 -3.04
C ASP A 61 10.00 5.56 -1.98
N TRP A 62 9.77 5.09 -0.75
CA TRP A 62 9.35 5.89 0.40
C TRP A 62 10.46 6.14 1.41
N LYS A 63 11.71 5.80 1.08
CA LYS A 63 12.85 5.93 2.00
C LYS A 63 12.96 7.34 2.56
N GLY A 64 13.02 7.46 3.88
CA GLY A 64 13.11 8.73 4.62
C GLY A 64 11.78 9.45 4.83
N LYS A 65 10.73 9.13 4.07
CA LYS A 65 9.45 9.85 4.15
C LYS A 65 8.70 9.62 5.46
N PHE A 66 8.88 8.47 6.10
CA PHE A 66 8.19 8.12 7.34
C PHE A 66 9.13 8.07 8.55
N ASP A 67 10.37 8.56 8.41
CA ASP A 67 11.35 8.48 9.50
C ASP A 67 10.96 9.34 10.71
N PHE A 68 10.10 10.35 10.51
CA PHE A 68 9.51 11.18 11.56
C PHE A 68 8.71 10.37 12.59
N LEU A 69 8.18 9.19 12.22
CA LEU A 69 7.46 8.31 13.16
C LEU A 69 8.34 7.85 14.32
N LYS A 70 9.67 7.92 14.19
CA LYS A 70 10.59 7.61 15.30
C LYS A 70 10.60 8.67 16.39
N GLU A 71 10.15 9.89 16.11
CA GLU A 71 10.01 10.93 17.12
C GLU A 71 8.88 10.60 18.10
N GLU A 72 7.75 10.10 17.56
CA GLU A 72 6.59 9.64 18.34
C GLU A 72 6.81 8.23 18.93
N PHE A 73 7.47 7.34 18.18
CA PHE A 73 7.71 5.94 18.56
C PHE A 73 9.22 5.59 18.51
N PRO A 74 10.00 5.94 19.54
CA PRO A 74 11.47 5.77 19.53
C PRO A 74 11.95 4.31 19.32
N ASN A 75 11.14 3.34 19.72
CA ASN A 75 11.45 1.91 19.60
C ASN A 75 10.99 1.29 18.26
N LEU A 76 10.29 2.04 17.41
CA LEU A 76 9.76 1.56 16.13
C LEU A 76 10.90 1.32 15.13
N LYS A 77 10.98 0.09 14.61
CA LYS A 77 11.93 -0.24 13.54
C LYS A 77 11.31 0.08 12.18
N ILE A 78 11.91 1.04 11.47
CA ILE A 78 11.48 1.39 10.11
C ILE A 78 12.39 0.70 9.10
N MET A 79 11.80 -0.11 8.21
CA MET A 79 12.52 -0.85 7.17
C MET A 79 11.99 -0.52 5.77
N TYR A 80 12.91 -0.39 4.83
CA TYR A 80 12.60 -0.09 3.43
C TYR A 80 13.07 -1.21 2.51
N PHE A 81 12.15 -1.85 1.79
CA PHE A 81 12.45 -2.97 0.89
C PHE A 81 12.52 -2.55 -0.57
N PRO A 82 13.50 -3.07 -1.35
CA PRO A 82 13.57 -2.80 -2.78
C PRO A 82 12.32 -3.29 -3.50
N ARG A 83 11.89 -2.57 -4.53
CA ARG A 83 10.73 -2.95 -5.34
C ARG A 83 11.03 -4.21 -6.16
N GLY A 84 10.05 -5.10 -6.27
CA GLY A 84 10.10 -6.23 -7.18
C GLY A 84 9.96 -5.83 -8.67
N LYS A 85 10.08 -6.81 -9.57
CA LYS A 85 9.98 -6.59 -11.03
C LYS A 85 8.55 -6.34 -11.53
N VAL A 86 7.55 -6.74 -10.76
CA VAL A 86 6.13 -6.71 -11.15
C VAL A 86 5.45 -5.45 -10.63
N SER A 87 4.63 -4.81 -11.48
CA SER A 87 3.79 -3.67 -11.09
C SER A 87 2.46 -3.69 -11.84
N SER A 88 1.42 -3.12 -11.23
CA SER A 88 0.09 -3.00 -11.84
C SER A 88 0.12 -2.18 -13.12
N THR A 89 0.94 -1.12 -13.18
CA THR A 89 1.13 -0.31 -14.40
C THR A 89 1.66 -1.15 -15.55
N ASN A 90 2.67 -2.00 -15.30
CA ASN A 90 3.23 -2.85 -16.35
C ASN A 90 2.22 -3.91 -16.80
N ILE A 91 1.52 -4.56 -15.86
CA ILE A 91 0.49 -5.56 -16.19
C ILE A 91 -0.62 -4.94 -17.06
N LYS A 92 -1.14 -3.77 -16.68
CA LYS A 92 -2.16 -3.04 -17.46
C LYS A 92 -1.67 -2.70 -18.87
N LYS A 93 -0.41 -2.27 -19.02
CA LYS A 93 0.19 -1.98 -20.34
C LYS A 93 0.30 -3.23 -21.21
N GLU A 94 0.75 -4.35 -20.64
CA GLU A 94 0.87 -5.62 -21.37
C GLU A 94 -0.50 -6.16 -21.79
N ILE A 95 -1.50 -6.10 -20.91
CA ILE A 95 -2.89 -6.44 -21.26
C ILE A 95 -3.39 -5.52 -22.38
N GLY A 96 -3.18 -4.21 -22.28
CA GLY A 96 -3.56 -3.27 -23.33
C GLY A 96 -2.99 -3.66 -24.70
N LYS A 97 -1.69 -3.97 -24.78
CA LYS A 97 -1.05 -4.42 -26.03
C LYS A 97 -1.68 -5.70 -26.61
N LEU A 98 -2.06 -6.67 -25.77
CA LEU A 98 -2.65 -7.93 -26.22
C LEU A 98 -4.02 -7.77 -26.88
N TYR A 99 -4.77 -6.73 -26.50
CA TYR A 99 -6.11 -6.49 -27.03
C TYR A 99 -6.16 -5.33 -28.04
N SER A 100 -5.15 -4.46 -28.11
CA SER A 100 -5.06 -3.40 -29.13
C SER A 100 -4.67 -3.89 -30.53
N THR A 101 -4.27 -5.15 -30.70
CA THR A 101 -3.86 -5.74 -31.99
C THR A 101 -4.94 -6.60 -32.66
N LYS A 102 -6.18 -6.61 -32.13
CA LYS A 102 -7.30 -7.40 -32.67
C LYS A 102 -8.32 -6.58 -33.48
N ASP A 103 -8.10 -5.28 -33.62
CA ASP A 103 -8.89 -4.39 -34.47
C ASP A 103 -8.03 -3.92 -35.67
N GLU A 104 -7.58 -4.86 -36.51
CA GLU A 104 -7.17 -4.65 -37.92
C GLU A 104 -7.66 -5.82 -38.78
#